data_AF-A0AAN8SC64-F1
#
_entry.id   AF-A0AAN8SC64-F1
#
_cell.length_a   1.000
_cell.length_b   1.000
_cell.length_c   1.000
_cell.angle_alpha   90.00
_cell.angle_beta   90.00
_cell.angle_gamma   90.00
#
_symmetry.space_group_name_H-M   'P 1'
#
loop_
_entity.id
_entity.type
_entity.pdbx_description
1 polymer ?
#
loop_
_entity_poly.entity_id
_entity_poly.type
_entity_poly.pdbx_seq_one_letter_code
_entity_poly.pdbx_strand_id
1 'polypeptide(L)'
;MDVTNTANKRIKEGYDILNRLSQIRIDGVPKLRNKIKQEINFLEKCTKTQIIKEEHLVCSNLIHLEALSSKLIKLQNVCNAVMSNKTLSFEDGYSRKICIDLVLHGGSVWMKVIARNQKAITIISNGEGSYKQKSILDQAAEFVECSKQNILYYKPPNVVFFFANGVDNCVAKDLSKVGIKVESNDSGGDENICSRNAPDILDYPIKDLEIVRNLAVIRSMPHLKLNLGVTTLIACASALTNGGCHYSFKSDILQKHAEWERARPVKPILDCLFEGRQLYCCKSAAKIFQNILDTLGGETEKERGENILKQCTIVEDRPTDKLKILGKIKERSLAIFGTGESLQAVTVTANHAFIRSAMNQGINFSVFLHEARALTERKQLPI
;
A
#
# COMPACT_ATOMS: atom_id res chain seq x y z
N MET A 1 23.36 -36.91 -15.79
CA MET A 1 23.65 -36.00 -14.67
C MET A 1 23.39 -36.75 -13.39
N ASP A 2 24.26 -36.64 -12.38
CA ASP A 2 23.99 -37.25 -11.07
C ASP A 2 22.85 -36.49 -10.39
N VAL A 3 21.67 -37.13 -10.36
CA VAL A 3 20.42 -36.61 -9.81
C VAL A 3 20.59 -36.26 -8.33
N THR A 4 21.37 -37.05 -7.59
CA THR A 4 21.65 -36.84 -6.16
C THR A 4 22.49 -35.60 -5.93
N ASN A 5 23.56 -35.42 -6.71
CA ASN A 5 24.39 -34.22 -6.63
C ASN A 5 23.62 -32.94 -6.98
N THR A 6 22.74 -33.02 -7.98
CA THR A 6 21.88 -31.89 -8.37
C THR A 6 20.90 -31.54 -7.26
N ALA A 7 20.30 -32.54 -6.60
CA ALA A 7 19.41 -32.35 -5.47
C ALA A 7 20.11 -31.70 -4.27
N ASN A 8 21.31 -32.17 -3.93
CA ASN A 8 22.11 -31.60 -2.84
C ASN A 8 22.48 -30.14 -3.11
N LYS A 9 22.80 -29.80 -4.37
CA LYS A 9 23.02 -28.41 -4.78
C LYS A 9 21.76 -27.55 -4.55
N ARG A 10 20.59 -28.02 -4.98
CA ARG A 10 19.30 -27.33 -4.77
C ARG A 10 18.99 -27.15 -3.29
N ILE A 11 19.20 -28.18 -2.46
CA ILE A 11 19.02 -28.09 -1.01
C ILE A 11 19.89 -26.98 -0.42
N LYS A 12 21.18 -26.95 -0.80
CA LYS A 12 22.11 -25.90 -0.36
C LYS A 12 21.64 -24.50 -0.77
N GLU A 13 21.25 -24.32 -2.04
CA GLU A 13 20.68 -23.06 -2.55
C GLU A 13 19.45 -22.64 -1.72
N GLY A 14 18.57 -23.58 -1.37
CA GLY A 14 17.42 -23.33 -0.51
C GLY A 14 17.80 -22.79 0.88
N TYR A 15 18.80 -23.38 1.54
CA TYR A 15 19.31 -22.88 2.82
C TYR A 15 19.95 -21.50 2.69
N ASP A 16 20.71 -21.26 1.62
CA ASP A 16 21.32 -19.94 1.35
C ASP A 16 20.25 -18.85 1.19
N ILE A 17 19.15 -19.16 0.49
CA ILE A 17 18.00 -18.25 0.37
C ILE A 17 17.37 -18.00 1.75
N LEU A 18 17.16 -19.03 2.57
CA LEU A 18 16.59 -18.88 3.92
C LEU A 18 17.44 -17.97 4.81
N ASN A 19 18.76 -18.05 4.69
CA ASN A 19 19.70 -17.19 5.41
C ASN A 19 19.56 -15.74 4.97
N ARG A 20 19.49 -15.49 3.66
CA ARG A 20 19.30 -14.13 3.12
C ARG A 20 17.94 -13.52 3.51
N LEU A 21 16.88 -14.33 3.57
CA LEU A 21 15.55 -13.90 4.01
C LEU A 21 15.43 -13.69 5.53
N SER A 22 16.41 -14.12 6.33
CA SER A 22 16.31 -14.11 7.80
C SER A 22 16.20 -12.71 8.40
N GLN A 23 16.77 -11.70 7.75
CA GLN A 23 16.79 -10.31 8.20
C GLN A 23 15.63 -9.47 7.64
N ILE A 24 14.91 -9.99 6.63
CA ILE A 24 13.82 -9.24 5.99
C ILE A 24 12.58 -9.27 6.88
N ARG A 25 12.02 -8.09 7.18
CA ARG A 25 10.83 -7.89 8.01
C ARG A 25 9.67 -7.32 7.17
N ILE A 26 9.24 -8.11 6.20
CA ILE A 26 8.13 -7.78 5.28
C ILE A 26 6.99 -8.77 5.51
N ASP A 27 5.73 -8.30 5.41
CA ASP A 27 4.56 -9.18 5.53
C ASP A 27 4.62 -10.34 4.52
N GLY A 28 4.24 -11.54 4.97
CA GLY A 28 4.28 -12.76 4.17
C GLY A 28 5.66 -13.41 3.99
N VAL A 29 6.77 -12.78 4.41
CA VAL A 29 8.10 -13.44 4.42
C VAL A 29 8.13 -14.73 5.24
N PRO A 30 7.51 -14.83 6.44
CA PRO A 30 7.43 -16.10 7.16
C PRO A 30 6.77 -17.23 6.35
N LYS A 31 5.73 -16.89 5.58
CA LYS A 31 5.03 -17.83 4.69
C LYS A 31 5.93 -18.29 3.54
N LEU A 32 6.68 -17.37 2.92
CA LEU A 32 7.68 -17.70 1.90
C LEU A 32 8.76 -18.64 2.45
N ARG A 33 9.33 -18.31 3.62
CA ARG A 33 10.33 -19.16 4.29
C ARG A 33 9.80 -20.55 4.58
N ASN A 34 8.54 -20.67 5.02
CA ASN A 34 7.92 -21.97 5.27
C ASN A 34 7.76 -22.79 3.99
N LYS A 35 7.41 -22.17 2.85
CA LYS A 35 7.36 -22.88 1.56
C LYS A 35 8.72 -23.36 1.09
N ILE A 36 9.77 -22.56 1.27
CA ILE A 36 11.15 -22.97 0.95
C ILE A 36 11.56 -24.16 1.82
N LYS A 37 11.29 -24.11 3.13
CA LYS A 37 11.56 -25.23 4.05
C LYS A 37 10.82 -26.51 3.65
N GLN A 38 9.55 -26.40 3.24
CA GLN A 38 8.77 -27.55 2.78
C GLN A 38 9.42 -28.22 1.56
N GLU A 39 9.88 -27.42 0.60
CA GLU A 39 10.56 -27.92 -0.60
C GLU A 39 11.92 -28.55 -0.28
N ILE A 40 12.72 -27.92 0.60
CA ILE A 40 13.98 -28.49 1.09
C ILE A 40 13.73 -29.85 1.76
N ASN A 41 12.78 -29.91 2.69
CA ASN A 41 12.46 -31.14 3.42
C ASN A 41 12.00 -32.25 2.46
N PHE A 42 11.26 -31.90 1.41
CA PHE A 42 10.85 -32.84 0.38
C PHE A 42 12.07 -33.40 -0.37
N LEU A 43 12.98 -32.55 -0.85
CA LEU A 43 14.18 -32.97 -1.55
C LEU A 43 15.12 -33.79 -0.65
N GLU A 44 15.30 -33.39 0.62
CA GLU A 44 16.06 -34.16 1.60
C GLU A 44 15.47 -35.55 1.83
N LYS A 45 14.15 -35.65 1.95
CA LYS A 45 13.46 -36.93 2.12
C LYS A 45 13.66 -37.82 0.90
N CYS A 46 13.44 -37.31 -0.31
CA CYS A 46 13.62 -38.07 -1.55
C CYS A 46 15.07 -38.54 -1.74
N THR A 47 16.04 -37.72 -1.34
CA THR A 47 17.47 -38.04 -1.41
C THR A 47 17.81 -39.15 -0.41
N LYS A 48 17.33 -39.05 0.84
CA LYS A 48 17.55 -40.07 1.88
C LYS A 48 16.92 -41.41 1.53
N THR A 49 15.77 -41.43 0.87
CA THR A 49 15.08 -42.67 0.49
C THR A 49 15.51 -43.22 -0.87
N GLN A 50 16.43 -42.57 -1.60
CA GLN A 50 16.86 -42.94 -2.96
C GLN A 50 15.69 -43.02 -4.00
N ILE A 51 14.59 -42.31 -3.77
CA ILE A 51 13.41 -42.28 -4.68
C ILE A 51 13.50 -41.05 -5.61
N ILE A 52 14.66 -40.39 -5.67
CA ILE A 52 14.80 -39.16 -6.42
C ILE A 52 14.84 -39.42 -7.93
N LYS A 53 14.02 -38.67 -8.66
CA LYS A 53 13.91 -38.75 -10.11
C LYS A 53 14.19 -37.38 -10.71
N GLU A 54 14.59 -37.35 -11.97
CA GLU A 54 14.85 -36.12 -12.71
C GLU A 54 13.62 -35.19 -12.78
N GLU A 55 12.42 -35.76 -12.88
CA GLU A 55 11.14 -35.03 -12.83
C GLU A 55 10.94 -34.23 -11.53
N HIS A 56 11.43 -34.74 -10.38
CA HIS A 56 11.35 -34.04 -9.10
C HIS A 56 12.26 -32.79 -9.07
N LEU A 57 13.32 -32.76 -9.87
CA LEU A 57 14.25 -31.63 -9.95
C LEU A 57 13.79 -30.60 -10.98
N VAL A 58 13.29 -31.04 -12.13
CA VAL A 58 12.79 -30.17 -13.20
C VAL A 58 11.51 -29.45 -12.77
N CYS A 59 10.64 -30.12 -12.02
CA CYS A 59 9.38 -29.55 -11.50
C CYS A 59 9.50 -28.97 -10.09
N SER A 60 10.70 -28.89 -9.52
CA SER A 60 10.87 -28.37 -8.16
C SER A 60 10.38 -26.92 -8.08
N ASN A 61 9.55 -26.64 -7.07
CA ASN A 61 9.08 -25.29 -6.83
C ASN A 61 10.21 -24.34 -6.41
N LEU A 62 11.37 -24.90 -6.05
CA LEU A 62 12.52 -24.13 -5.59
C LEU A 62 13.01 -23.13 -6.64
N ILE A 63 12.90 -23.44 -7.93
CA ILE A 63 13.27 -22.53 -9.02
C ILE A 63 12.43 -21.25 -8.96
N HIS A 64 11.11 -21.38 -8.77
CA HIS A 64 10.23 -20.23 -8.63
C HIS A 64 10.46 -19.49 -7.30
N LEU A 65 10.63 -20.22 -6.20
CA LEU A 65 10.90 -19.63 -4.88
C LEU A 65 12.23 -18.87 -4.84
N GLU A 66 13.25 -19.36 -5.54
CA GLU A 66 14.54 -18.71 -5.73
C GLU A 66 14.40 -17.41 -6.54
N ALA A 67 13.71 -17.45 -7.67
CA ALA A 67 13.44 -16.27 -8.48
C ALA A 67 12.67 -15.20 -7.69
N LEU A 68 11.63 -15.62 -6.95
CA LEU A 68 10.83 -14.74 -6.09
C LEU A 68 11.70 -14.12 -4.99
N SER A 69 12.48 -14.94 -4.28
CA SER A 69 13.34 -14.48 -3.19
C SER A 69 14.42 -13.51 -3.69
N SER A 70 15.01 -13.81 -4.85
CA SER A 70 16.02 -12.95 -5.46
C SER A 70 15.45 -11.59 -5.86
N LYS A 71 14.25 -11.55 -6.45
CA LYS A 71 13.57 -10.29 -6.80
C LYS A 71 13.12 -9.53 -5.54
N LEU A 72 12.62 -10.23 -4.52
CA LEU A 72 12.29 -9.64 -3.22
C LEU A 72 13.51 -8.95 -2.58
N ILE A 73 14.66 -9.63 -2.52
CA ILE A 73 15.88 -9.07 -1.92
C ILE A 73 16.32 -7.80 -2.66
N LYS A 74 16.25 -7.79 -4.00
CA LYS A 74 16.54 -6.61 -4.81
C LYS A 74 15.57 -5.45 -4.56
N LEU A 75 14.31 -5.75 -4.23
CA LEU A 75 13.23 -4.77 -4.08
C LEU A 75 12.78 -4.55 -2.63
N GLN A 76 13.56 -4.99 -1.64
CA GLN A 76 13.14 -5.01 -0.24
C GLN A 76 12.74 -3.63 0.29
N ASN A 77 13.36 -2.55 -0.20
CA ASN A 77 13.09 -1.18 0.23
C ASN A 77 11.72 -0.65 -0.23
N VAL A 78 11.13 -1.24 -1.28
CA VAL A 78 9.86 -0.81 -1.88
C VAL A 78 8.78 -1.88 -1.79
N CYS A 79 9.07 -3.03 -1.18
CA CYS A 79 8.16 -4.16 -1.06
C CYS A 79 7.42 -4.13 0.29
N ASN A 80 6.09 -4.12 0.24
CA ASN A 80 5.23 -4.04 1.42
C ASN A 80 4.73 -5.41 1.89
N ALA A 81 4.49 -6.33 0.95
CA ALA A 81 4.03 -7.67 1.26
C ALA A 81 4.45 -8.67 0.18
N VAL A 82 4.54 -9.94 0.58
CA VAL A 82 4.97 -11.07 -0.25
C VAL A 82 3.91 -12.18 -0.18
N MET A 83 3.59 -12.81 -1.30
CA MET A 83 2.57 -13.87 -1.38
C MET A 83 1.21 -13.46 -0.80
N SER A 84 0.78 -12.24 -1.13
CA SER A 84 -0.48 -11.62 -0.68
C SER A 84 -1.65 -12.12 -1.52
N ASN A 85 -2.74 -12.53 -0.88
CA ASN A 85 -3.93 -13.01 -1.57
C ASN A 85 -4.93 -11.87 -1.76
N LYS A 86 -5.42 -11.69 -2.99
CA LYS A 86 -6.49 -10.76 -3.34
C LYS A 86 -7.68 -11.52 -3.89
N THR A 87 -8.89 -11.08 -3.54
CA THR A 87 -10.12 -11.72 -4.00
C THR A 87 -10.50 -11.14 -5.36
N LEU A 88 -10.75 -12.02 -6.32
CA LEU A 88 -11.41 -11.74 -7.60
C LEU A 88 -12.82 -12.33 -7.51
N SER A 89 -13.83 -11.47 -7.61
CA SER A 89 -15.23 -11.86 -7.62
C SER A 89 -15.76 -11.85 -9.05
N PHE A 90 -16.67 -12.78 -9.34
CA PHE A 90 -17.34 -12.93 -10.63
C PHE A 90 -18.83 -12.58 -10.50
N GLU A 91 -19.47 -12.29 -11.62
CA GLU A 91 -20.88 -11.85 -11.67
C GLU A 91 -21.87 -12.92 -11.16
N ASP A 92 -21.51 -14.19 -11.28
CA ASP A 92 -22.27 -15.35 -10.79
C ASP A 92 -22.17 -15.54 -9.26
N GLY A 93 -21.50 -14.63 -8.55
CA GLY A 93 -21.27 -14.70 -7.11
C GLY A 93 -20.13 -15.64 -6.71
N TYR A 94 -19.47 -16.30 -7.67
CA TYR A 94 -18.26 -17.06 -7.40
C TYR A 94 -17.11 -16.09 -7.07
N SER A 95 -16.19 -16.51 -6.21
CA SER A 95 -14.97 -15.75 -5.95
C SER A 95 -13.76 -16.65 -5.86
N ARG A 96 -12.62 -16.12 -6.31
CA ARG A 96 -11.34 -16.81 -6.32
C ARG A 96 -10.26 -15.94 -5.71
N LYS A 97 -9.31 -16.57 -5.01
CA LYS A 97 -8.10 -15.88 -4.54
C LYS A 97 -7.02 -15.89 -5.62
N ILE A 98 -6.46 -14.72 -5.89
CA ILE A 98 -5.27 -14.52 -6.70
C ILE A 98 -4.10 -14.22 -5.75
N CYS A 99 -3.03 -15.01 -5.84
CA CYS A 99 -1.81 -14.76 -5.08
C CYS A 99 -0.89 -13.82 -5.87
N ILE A 100 -0.73 -12.60 -5.35
CA ILE A 100 0.25 -11.62 -5.78
C ILE A 100 1.60 -11.96 -5.13
N ASP A 101 2.65 -12.12 -5.93
CA ASP A 101 3.92 -12.60 -5.39
C ASP A 101 4.64 -11.49 -4.62
N LEU A 102 4.69 -10.27 -5.17
CA LEU A 102 5.21 -9.08 -4.49
C LEU A 102 4.22 -7.91 -4.62
N VAL A 103 3.95 -7.24 -3.52
CA VAL A 103 3.18 -6.00 -3.44
C VAL A 103 4.15 -4.86 -3.21
N LEU A 104 4.29 -3.97 -4.18
CA LEU A 104 5.32 -2.92 -4.21
C LEU A 104 4.68 -1.53 -4.10
N HIS A 105 5.49 -0.55 -3.70
CA HIS A 105 5.13 0.87 -3.67
C HIS A 105 3.78 1.13 -2.96
N GLY A 106 3.69 0.64 -1.73
CA GLY A 106 2.51 0.69 -0.85
C GLY A 106 1.24 0.11 -1.45
N GLY A 107 1.37 -0.82 -2.39
CA GLY A 107 0.25 -1.54 -3.01
C GLY A 107 -0.15 -1.03 -4.39
N SER A 108 0.47 0.05 -4.88
CA SER A 108 0.18 0.61 -6.21
C SER A 108 0.74 -0.22 -7.37
N VAL A 109 1.63 -1.17 -7.09
CA VAL A 109 2.19 -2.10 -8.08
C VAL A 109 2.11 -3.53 -7.56
N TRP A 110 1.56 -4.42 -8.37
CA TRP A 110 1.45 -5.84 -8.11
C TRP A 110 2.36 -6.60 -9.06
N MET A 111 3.29 -7.38 -8.52
CA MET A 111 4.23 -8.15 -9.33
C MET A 111 3.97 -9.66 -9.22
N LYS A 112 3.88 -10.32 -10.37
CA LYS A 112 3.94 -11.77 -10.52
C LYS A 112 5.33 -12.17 -10.98
N VAL A 113 5.95 -13.12 -10.29
CA VAL A 113 7.25 -13.68 -10.67
C VAL A 113 7.03 -14.97 -11.44
N ILE A 114 7.58 -15.06 -12.65
CA ILE A 114 7.42 -16.19 -13.56
C ILE A 114 8.80 -16.77 -13.84
N ALA A 115 9.01 -18.00 -13.38
CA ALA A 115 10.28 -18.73 -13.55
C ALA A 115 10.12 -19.96 -14.47
N ARG A 116 9.04 -20.03 -15.24
CA ARG A 116 8.82 -21.11 -16.22
C ARG A 116 9.74 -20.94 -17.43
N ASN A 117 9.95 -22.02 -18.17
CA ASN A 117 10.71 -21.98 -19.41
C ASN A 117 9.96 -21.18 -20.50
N GLN A 118 10.68 -20.30 -21.21
CA GLN A 118 10.13 -19.45 -22.28
C GLN A 118 9.41 -20.23 -23.39
N LYS A 119 9.96 -21.36 -23.84
CA LYS A 119 9.34 -22.18 -24.90
C LYS A 119 8.00 -22.74 -24.44
N ALA A 120 7.94 -23.25 -23.20
CA ALA A 120 6.71 -23.76 -22.63
C ALA A 120 5.63 -22.66 -22.51
N ILE A 121 6.03 -21.45 -22.10
CA ILE A 121 5.11 -20.30 -22.04
C ILE A 121 4.54 -19.99 -23.43
N THR A 122 5.38 -19.98 -24.46
CA THR A 122 4.99 -19.64 -25.85
C THR A 122 4.03 -20.66 -26.43
N ILE A 123 4.36 -21.95 -26.33
CA ILE A 123 3.53 -23.07 -26.84
C ILE A 123 2.13 -23.01 -26.23
N ILE A 124 2.03 -22.89 -24.90
CA ILE A 124 0.73 -22.81 -24.21
C ILE A 124 -0.04 -21.54 -24.61
N SER A 125 0.66 -20.42 -24.83
CA SER A 125 0.03 -19.17 -25.24
C SER A 125 -0.52 -19.21 -26.67
N ASN A 126 0.06 -20.03 -27.54
CA ASN A 126 -0.41 -20.25 -28.91
C ASN A 126 -1.56 -21.26 -29.01
N GLY A 127 -2.07 -21.76 -27.88
CA GLY A 127 -3.21 -22.70 -27.84
C GLY A 127 -2.82 -24.18 -27.88
N GLU A 128 -1.53 -24.51 -27.88
CA GLU A 128 -1.02 -25.89 -27.86
C GLU A 128 -0.92 -26.45 -26.42
N GLY A 129 -1.69 -25.89 -25.49
CA GLY A 129 -1.75 -26.34 -24.09
C GLY A 129 -2.61 -27.59 -23.91
N SER A 130 -2.38 -28.32 -22.81
CA SER A 130 -3.26 -29.44 -22.44
C SER A 130 -4.64 -28.94 -21.96
N TYR A 131 -5.68 -29.77 -22.10
CA TYR A 131 -7.04 -29.46 -21.64
C TYR A 131 -7.04 -28.97 -20.17
N LYS A 132 -7.67 -27.80 -19.90
CA LYS A 132 -7.70 -27.06 -18.61
C LYS A 132 -6.42 -26.32 -18.19
N GLN A 133 -5.38 -26.28 -19.02
CA GLN A 133 -4.18 -25.50 -18.73
C GLN A 133 -4.39 -24.02 -19.10
N LYS A 134 -4.32 -23.13 -18.10
CA LYS A 134 -4.38 -21.68 -18.34
C LYS A 134 -3.09 -21.18 -18.97
N SER A 135 -3.23 -20.36 -20.00
CA SER A 135 -2.13 -19.61 -20.59
C SER A 135 -1.68 -18.48 -19.68
N ILE A 136 -0.53 -17.89 -20.00
CA ILE A 136 -0.07 -16.70 -19.28
C ILE A 136 -0.96 -15.48 -19.56
N LEU A 137 -1.63 -15.45 -20.73
CA LEU A 137 -2.59 -14.41 -21.10
C LEU A 137 -3.88 -14.53 -20.28
N ASP A 138 -4.38 -15.74 -20.03
CA ASP A 138 -5.52 -15.96 -19.15
C ASP A 138 -5.22 -15.50 -17.72
N GLN A 139 -4.02 -15.83 -17.23
CA GLN A 139 -3.56 -15.37 -15.92
C GLN A 139 -3.42 -13.85 -15.88
N ALA A 140 -2.91 -13.23 -16.96
CA ALA A 140 -2.80 -11.78 -17.07
C ALA A 140 -4.16 -11.08 -16.99
N ALA A 141 -5.15 -11.56 -17.75
CA ALA A 141 -6.50 -11.02 -17.75
C ALA A 141 -7.11 -11.06 -16.33
N GLU A 142 -6.94 -12.18 -15.62
CA GLU A 142 -7.43 -12.33 -14.25
C GLU A 142 -6.75 -11.39 -13.26
N PHE A 143 -5.44 -11.17 -13.39
CA PHE A 143 -4.71 -10.21 -12.55
C PHE A 143 -5.17 -8.78 -12.80
N VAL A 144 -5.33 -8.39 -14.08
CA VAL A 144 -5.82 -7.07 -14.46
C VAL A 144 -7.23 -6.85 -13.93
N GLU A 145 -8.12 -7.83 -14.09
CA GLU A 145 -9.48 -7.73 -13.58
C GLU A 145 -9.52 -7.65 -12.05
N CYS A 146 -8.71 -8.47 -11.37
CA CYS A 146 -8.58 -8.41 -9.92
C CYS A 146 -8.04 -7.06 -9.44
N SER A 147 -7.13 -6.44 -10.18
CA SER A 147 -6.62 -5.10 -9.85
C SER A 147 -7.72 -4.02 -9.94
N LYS A 148 -8.65 -4.12 -10.90
CA LYS A 148 -9.81 -3.21 -11.03
C LYS A 148 -10.80 -3.34 -9.88
N GLN A 149 -10.90 -4.52 -9.28
CA GLN A 149 -11.75 -4.75 -8.10
C GLN A 149 -11.07 -4.36 -6.78
N ASN A 150 -9.75 -4.14 -6.78
CA ASN A 150 -8.94 -3.83 -5.61
C ASN A 150 -8.27 -2.46 -5.76
N ILE A 151 -9.10 -1.44 -5.94
CA ILE A 151 -8.70 -0.06 -6.20
C ILE A 151 -7.96 0.54 -5.00
N LEU A 152 -6.83 1.18 -5.26
CA LEU A 152 -6.06 1.94 -4.28
C LEU A 152 -6.05 3.43 -4.70
N TYR A 153 -6.51 4.31 -3.82
CA TYR A 153 -6.62 5.76 -4.12
C TYR A 153 -7.33 6.04 -5.44
N TYR A 154 -8.45 5.36 -5.67
CA TYR A 154 -9.29 5.50 -6.88
C TYR A 154 -8.63 5.06 -8.19
N LYS A 155 -7.47 4.40 -8.13
CA LYS A 155 -6.82 3.78 -9.30
C LYS A 155 -6.55 2.28 -9.08
N PRO A 156 -6.76 1.41 -10.09
CA PRO A 156 -6.28 0.04 -10.01
C PRO A 156 -4.75 -0.01 -9.88
N PRO A 157 -4.18 -0.93 -9.08
CA PRO A 157 -2.75 -1.19 -9.06
C PRO A 157 -2.22 -1.58 -10.44
N ASN A 158 -1.02 -1.11 -10.79
CA ASN A 158 -0.36 -1.54 -12.02
C ASN A 158 0.10 -3.00 -11.86
N VAL A 159 -0.20 -3.86 -12.82
CA VAL A 159 0.21 -5.25 -12.79
C VAL A 159 1.49 -5.44 -13.61
N VAL A 160 2.49 -6.05 -12.99
CA VAL A 160 3.81 -6.32 -13.58
C VAL A 160 4.07 -7.83 -13.59
N PHE A 161 4.40 -8.39 -14.75
CA PHE A 161 4.86 -9.77 -14.85
C PHE A 161 6.38 -9.77 -15.09
N PHE A 162 7.11 -10.30 -14.12
CA PHE A 162 8.56 -10.43 -14.18
C PHE A 162 8.94 -11.85 -14.60
N PHE A 163 9.63 -11.98 -15.72
CA PHE A 163 10.08 -13.25 -16.30
C PHE A 163 11.56 -13.49 -15.99
N ALA A 164 11.84 -14.41 -15.06
CA ALA A 164 13.19 -14.73 -14.64
C ALA A 164 14.04 -15.38 -15.74
N ASN A 165 13.38 -16.12 -16.66
CA ASN A 165 14.01 -16.83 -17.78
C ASN A 165 13.67 -16.20 -19.15
N GLY A 166 13.23 -14.93 -19.16
CA GLY A 166 12.79 -14.25 -20.38
C GLY A 166 11.41 -14.70 -20.88
N VAL A 167 10.93 -14.00 -21.90
CA VAL A 167 9.64 -14.23 -22.57
C VAL A 167 9.78 -13.86 -24.04
N ASP A 168 9.08 -14.57 -24.92
CA ASP A 168 9.07 -14.23 -26.34
C ASP A 168 8.46 -12.84 -26.59
N ASN A 169 9.01 -12.10 -27.54
CA ASN A 169 8.53 -10.77 -27.89
C ASN A 169 7.07 -10.74 -28.34
N CYS A 170 6.56 -11.79 -29.01
CA CYS A 170 5.15 -11.85 -29.37
C CYS A 170 4.27 -11.94 -28.12
N VAL A 171 4.60 -12.85 -27.20
CA VAL A 171 3.88 -13.04 -25.93
C VAL A 171 3.98 -11.78 -25.06
N ALA A 172 5.14 -11.12 -25.02
CA ALA A 172 5.33 -9.87 -24.28
C ALA A 172 4.45 -8.73 -24.82
N LYS A 173 4.33 -8.62 -26.16
CA LYS A 173 3.43 -7.67 -26.81
C LYS A 173 1.98 -7.97 -26.48
N ASP A 174 1.57 -9.23 -26.51
CA ASP A 174 0.19 -9.62 -26.21
C ASP A 174 -0.15 -9.39 -24.73
N LEU A 175 0.78 -9.66 -23.81
CA LEU A 175 0.65 -9.29 -22.39
C LEU A 175 0.50 -7.78 -22.21
N SER A 176 1.26 -6.99 -22.95
CA SER A 176 1.17 -5.52 -22.92
C SER A 176 -0.19 -5.02 -23.39
N LYS A 177 -0.78 -5.64 -24.42
CA LYS A 177 -2.15 -5.33 -24.88
C LYS A 177 -3.22 -5.63 -23.83
N VAL A 178 -3.01 -6.65 -23.01
CA VAL A 178 -3.91 -7.00 -21.88
C VAL A 178 -3.79 -6.00 -20.71
N GLY A 179 -2.73 -5.18 -20.68
CA GLY A 179 -2.48 -4.20 -19.64
C GLY A 179 -1.42 -4.63 -18.61
N ILE A 180 -0.61 -5.64 -18.92
CA ILE A 180 0.52 -6.08 -18.09
C ILE A 180 1.79 -5.34 -18.51
N LYS A 181 2.51 -4.77 -17.54
CA LYS A 181 3.90 -4.35 -17.76
C LYS A 181 4.80 -5.57 -17.66
N VAL A 182 5.56 -5.85 -18.72
CA VAL A 182 6.48 -7.00 -18.78
C VAL A 182 7.88 -6.55 -18.36
N GLU A 183 8.51 -7.30 -17.45
CA GLU A 183 9.91 -7.10 -17.03
C GLU A 183 10.72 -8.40 -17.19
N SER A 184 12.00 -8.30 -17.51
CA SER A 184 12.93 -9.43 -17.60
C SER A 184 14.32 -9.04 -17.07
N ASN A 185 15.20 -10.02 -16.87
CA ASN A 185 16.57 -9.76 -16.41
C ASN A 185 17.44 -9.00 -17.44
N ASP A 186 17.15 -9.15 -18.74
CA ASP A 186 17.95 -8.57 -19.84
C ASP A 186 17.52 -7.16 -20.22
N SER A 187 16.39 -6.70 -19.67
CA SER A 187 16.04 -5.29 -19.71
C SER A 187 16.92 -4.58 -18.69
N GLY A 188 18.05 -4.02 -19.15
CA GLY A 188 18.78 -2.95 -18.47
C GLY A 188 17.89 -1.71 -18.36
N GLY A 189 16.76 -1.87 -17.68
CA GLY A 189 15.75 -0.86 -17.50
C GLY A 189 16.30 0.17 -16.53
N ASP A 190 16.77 1.27 -17.12
CA ASP A 190 16.82 2.60 -16.56
C ASP A 190 16.57 2.65 -15.05
N GLU A 191 17.66 2.89 -14.32
CA GLU A 191 17.67 3.28 -12.91
C GLU A 191 16.83 4.56 -12.62
N ASN A 192 16.12 5.11 -13.61
CA ASN A 192 15.33 6.35 -13.56
C ASN A 192 13.92 6.25 -12.95
N ILE A 193 13.53 5.12 -12.36
CA ILE A 193 12.39 5.11 -11.41
C ILE A 193 12.87 5.25 -9.95
N CYS A 194 14.19 5.26 -9.72
CA CYS A 194 14.78 5.18 -8.39
C CYS A 194 15.72 6.36 -8.08
N SER A 195 15.32 7.60 -8.36
CA SER A 195 15.89 8.74 -7.62
C SER A 195 15.02 9.99 -7.73
N ARG A 196 14.04 10.10 -6.84
CA ARG A 196 13.72 11.41 -6.28
C ARG A 196 13.79 11.22 -4.79
N ASN A 197 14.86 11.75 -4.20
CA ASN A 197 15.12 11.82 -2.77
C ASN A 197 13.83 12.17 -2.03
N ALA A 198 13.08 11.15 -1.62
CA ALA A 198 12.08 11.29 -0.60
C ALA A 198 12.91 11.37 0.69
N PRO A 199 12.77 12.44 1.50
CA PRO A 199 13.42 12.46 2.80
C PRO A 199 13.01 11.18 3.52
N ASP A 200 13.99 10.48 4.10
CA ASP A 200 13.76 9.31 4.95
C ASP A 200 12.60 9.64 5.88
N ILE A 201 11.44 9.02 5.62
CA ILE A 201 10.25 9.27 6.42
C ILE A 201 10.52 8.58 7.75
N LEU A 202 10.97 9.41 8.70
CA LEU A 202 11.11 9.15 10.12
C LEU A 202 10.20 8.02 10.61
N ASP A 203 10.84 7.02 11.20
CA ASP A 203 10.27 5.88 11.90
C ASP A 203 9.28 6.40 12.98
N TYR A 204 8.00 6.47 12.64
CA TYR A 204 6.95 6.99 13.51
C TYR A 204 6.32 5.83 14.27
N PRO A 205 6.39 5.80 15.61
CA PRO A 205 5.88 4.69 16.40
C PRO A 205 4.37 4.85 16.58
N ILE A 206 3.59 4.48 15.57
CA ILE A 206 2.19 4.09 15.75
C ILE A 206 2.09 2.62 15.36
N LYS A 207 2.22 1.75 16.35
CA LYS A 207 2.15 0.29 16.20
C LYS A 207 0.74 -0.24 15.90
N ASP A 208 -0.28 0.61 16.06
CA ASP A 208 -1.67 0.22 15.82
C ASP A 208 -2.19 0.84 14.54
N LEU A 209 -2.05 0.04 13.48
CA LEU A 209 -2.86 -0.09 12.28
C LEU A 209 -2.00 0.00 11.02
N GLU A 210 -2.10 -1.02 10.17
CA GLU A 210 -1.79 -0.99 8.73
C GLU A 210 -2.57 0.09 7.95
N ILE A 211 -3.29 0.97 8.65
CA ILE A 211 -4.08 2.07 8.11
C ILE A 211 -3.16 3.29 7.91
N VAL A 212 -2.54 3.27 6.74
CA VAL A 212 -2.25 4.40 5.85
C VAL A 212 -1.48 5.59 6.44
N ARG A 213 -0.15 5.43 6.42
CA ARG A 213 0.80 6.50 6.14
C ARG A 213 1.57 6.22 4.86
N ASN A 214 0.84 6.04 3.76
CA ASN A 214 1.47 5.84 2.45
C ASN A 214 1.73 7.19 1.78
N LEU A 215 2.38 8.11 2.50
CA LEU A 215 2.78 9.42 1.95
C LEU A 215 3.56 9.22 0.65
N ALA A 216 4.48 8.24 0.63
CA ALA A 216 5.25 7.89 -0.56
C ALA A 216 4.35 7.49 -1.76
N VAL A 217 3.25 6.77 -1.53
CA VAL A 217 2.32 6.36 -2.59
C VAL A 217 1.48 7.54 -3.07
N ILE A 218 0.94 8.35 -2.15
CA ILE A 218 0.18 9.53 -2.54
C ILE A 218 1.09 10.54 -3.25
N ARG A 219 2.38 10.59 -2.89
CA ARG A 219 3.41 11.38 -3.58
C ARG A 219 3.71 10.89 -4.98
N SER A 220 3.70 9.58 -5.23
CA SER A 220 3.85 9.04 -6.59
C SER A 220 2.60 9.26 -7.46
N MET A 221 1.51 9.77 -6.88
CA MET A 221 0.25 10.07 -7.56
C MET A 221 -0.10 11.57 -7.48
N PRO A 222 0.60 12.44 -8.24
CA PRO A 222 0.44 13.90 -8.14
C PRO A 222 -0.96 14.40 -8.54
N HIS A 223 -1.72 13.63 -9.31
CA HIS A 223 -3.06 13.99 -9.75
C HIS A 223 -4.16 13.75 -8.71
N LEU A 224 -3.83 13.16 -7.54
CA LEU A 224 -4.83 12.93 -6.50
C LEU A 224 -5.32 14.25 -5.90
N LYS A 225 -6.64 14.36 -5.81
CA LYS A 225 -7.33 15.40 -5.05
C LYS A 225 -7.29 15.05 -3.57
N LEU A 226 -7.30 16.06 -2.71
CA LEU A 226 -7.36 15.88 -1.26
C LEU A 226 -8.63 16.49 -0.69
N ASN A 227 -9.32 15.76 0.16
CA ASN A 227 -10.48 16.24 0.90
C ASN A 227 -10.09 16.41 2.37
N LEU A 228 -10.05 17.64 2.87
CA LEU A 228 -9.59 17.93 4.22
C LEU A 228 -10.72 17.75 5.24
N GLY A 229 -10.52 16.84 6.18
CA GLY A 229 -11.41 16.68 7.33
C GLY A 229 -11.20 17.79 8.36
N VAL A 230 -12.20 17.97 9.24
CA VAL A 230 -12.17 18.96 10.35
C VAL A 230 -10.88 18.86 11.17
N THR A 231 -10.43 17.65 11.49
CA THR A 231 -9.23 17.43 12.31
C THR A 231 -7.94 17.84 11.60
N THR A 232 -7.90 17.78 10.26
CA THR A 232 -6.79 18.27 9.45
C THR A 232 -6.78 19.79 9.40
N LEU A 233 -7.93 20.41 9.21
CA LEU A 233 -8.06 21.88 9.26
C LEU A 233 -7.60 22.42 10.62
N ILE A 234 -8.00 21.77 11.73
CA ILE A 234 -7.51 22.08 13.07
C ILE A 234 -5.99 21.93 13.16
N ALA A 235 -5.42 20.83 12.66
CA ALA A 235 -3.97 20.62 12.70
C ALA A 235 -3.20 21.67 11.87
N CYS A 236 -3.77 22.16 10.76
CA CYS A 236 -3.17 23.23 9.97
C CYS A 236 -3.17 24.57 10.72
N ALA A 237 -4.27 24.89 11.40
CA ALA A 237 -4.44 26.16 12.11
C ALA A 237 -3.78 26.20 13.50
N SER A 238 -3.66 25.04 14.15
CA SER A 238 -3.19 24.88 15.54
C SER A 238 -1.89 25.62 15.82
N ALA A 239 -1.83 26.32 16.96
CA ALA A 239 -0.60 26.91 17.42
C ALA A 239 0.49 25.85 17.67
N LEU A 240 0.13 24.64 18.12
CA LEU A 240 1.11 23.56 18.36
C LEU A 240 1.97 23.29 17.11
N THR A 241 1.32 23.14 15.96
CA THR A 241 1.97 22.81 14.68
C THR A 241 2.69 23.99 14.04
N ASN A 242 2.51 25.19 14.61
CA ASN A 242 3.06 26.46 14.13
C ASN A 242 3.98 27.10 15.19
N GLY A 243 4.79 26.29 15.89
CA GLY A 243 5.81 26.73 16.85
C GLY A 243 5.34 26.83 18.30
N GLY A 244 4.02 26.81 18.54
CA GLY A 244 3.40 26.84 19.86
C GLY A 244 3.60 25.57 20.70
N CYS A 245 4.24 24.52 20.16
CA CYS A 245 4.56 23.30 20.89
C CYS A 245 5.67 23.48 21.95
N HIS A 246 6.32 24.64 22.04
CA HIS A 246 7.32 24.93 23.08
C HIS A 246 6.76 25.62 24.32
N TYR A 247 5.48 26.02 24.29
CA TYR A 247 4.81 26.58 25.46
C TYR A 247 4.41 25.51 26.47
N SER A 248 4.21 25.94 27.72
CA SER A 248 3.68 25.12 28.79
C SER A 248 2.15 25.17 28.82
N PHE A 249 1.52 24.06 29.19
CA PHE A 249 0.06 23.94 29.29
C PHE A 249 -0.35 23.38 30.64
N LYS A 250 -1.44 23.91 31.22
CA LYS A 250 -2.00 23.36 32.48
C LYS A 250 -2.59 21.95 32.34
N SER A 251 -2.95 21.54 31.12
CA SER A 251 -3.59 20.26 30.86
C SER A 251 -2.57 19.24 30.40
N ASP A 252 -2.49 18.11 31.10
CA ASP A 252 -1.61 16.98 30.74
C ASP A 252 -1.81 16.49 29.30
N ILE A 253 -3.06 16.52 28.82
CA ILE A 253 -3.38 16.12 27.44
C ILE A 253 -2.76 17.09 26.43
N LEU A 254 -2.81 18.40 26.69
CA LEU A 254 -2.21 19.41 25.82
C LEU A 254 -0.69 19.38 25.91
N GLN A 255 -0.14 19.16 27.10
CA GLN A 255 1.28 18.93 27.29
C GLN A 255 1.76 17.73 26.46
N LYS A 256 0.97 16.65 26.45
CA LYS A 256 1.28 15.46 25.66
C LYS A 256 1.22 15.72 24.15
N HIS A 257 0.25 16.50 23.70
CA HIS A 257 0.18 16.91 22.29
C HIS A 257 1.38 17.77 21.88
N ALA A 258 1.87 18.64 22.76
CA ALA A 258 3.06 19.45 22.52
C ALA A 258 4.33 18.58 22.45
N GLU A 259 4.49 17.61 23.36
CA GLU A 259 5.57 16.61 23.30
C GLU A 259 5.54 15.81 21.98
N TRP A 260 4.34 15.37 21.57
CA TRP A 260 4.18 14.68 20.30
C TRP A 260 4.54 15.58 19.12
N GLU A 261 4.13 16.84 19.11
CA GLU A 261 4.49 17.73 18.01
C GLU A 261 6.00 17.97 17.92
N ARG A 262 6.70 18.11 19.05
CA ARG A 262 8.17 18.25 19.06
C ARG A 262 8.89 17.01 18.55
N ALA A 263 8.45 15.83 18.99
CA ALA A 263 9.06 14.57 18.54
C ALA A 263 8.69 14.23 17.09
N ARG A 264 7.49 14.66 16.68
CA ARG A 264 6.72 14.10 15.58
C ARG A 264 5.85 15.22 14.97
N PRO A 265 6.46 16.14 14.22
CA PRO A 265 5.79 17.33 13.70
C PRO A 265 4.82 17.00 12.57
N VAL A 266 3.59 17.49 12.67
CA VAL A 266 2.52 17.20 11.71
C VAL A 266 2.56 18.14 10.51
N LYS A 267 2.91 19.42 10.71
CA LYS A 267 2.84 20.44 9.64
C LYS A 267 3.70 20.10 8.42
N PRO A 268 4.99 19.72 8.55
CA PRO A 268 5.82 19.42 7.37
C PRO A 268 5.29 18.24 6.55
N ILE A 269 4.64 17.28 7.21
CA ILE A 269 4.01 16.12 6.56
C ILE A 269 2.81 16.58 5.74
N LEU A 270 1.96 17.45 6.30
CA LEU A 270 0.80 18.00 5.61
C LEU A 270 1.21 18.94 4.46
N ASP A 271 2.20 19.81 4.67
CA ASP A 271 2.70 20.70 3.62
C ASP A 271 3.21 19.90 2.41
N CYS A 272 4.02 18.85 2.67
CA CYS A 272 4.50 17.92 1.64
C CYS A 272 3.36 17.14 0.95
N LEU A 273 2.30 16.82 1.70
CA LEU A 273 1.10 16.19 1.15
C LEU A 273 0.27 17.18 0.30
N PHE A 274 0.25 18.47 0.63
CA PHE A 274 -0.59 19.45 -0.08
C PHE A 274 0.10 20.02 -1.32
N GLU A 275 1.43 19.99 -1.35
CA GLU A 275 2.24 20.53 -2.44
C GLU A 275 1.75 20.10 -3.83
N GLY A 276 1.40 21.08 -4.66
CA GLY A 276 0.97 20.88 -6.04
C GLY A 276 -0.42 20.25 -6.24
N ARG A 277 -1.23 20.10 -5.17
CA ARG A 277 -2.53 19.41 -5.22
C ARG A 277 -3.71 20.35 -5.00
N GLN A 278 -4.85 19.95 -5.56
CA GLN A 278 -6.13 20.61 -5.30
C GLN A 278 -6.71 20.13 -3.96
N LEU A 279 -6.99 21.09 -3.08
CA LEU A 279 -7.59 20.86 -1.77
C LEU A 279 -9.08 21.13 -1.83
N TYR A 280 -9.87 20.21 -1.28
CA TYR A 280 -11.31 20.30 -1.16
C TYR A 280 -11.72 20.22 0.31
N CYS A 281 -12.86 20.81 0.63
CA CYS A 281 -13.48 20.67 1.94
C CYS A 281 -15.01 20.70 1.77
N CYS A 282 -15.72 19.78 2.40
CA CYS A 282 -17.18 19.80 2.33
C CYS A 282 -17.76 20.89 3.24
N LYS A 283 -18.92 21.44 2.89
CA LYS A 283 -19.59 22.51 3.65
C LYS A 283 -19.73 22.19 5.13
N SER A 284 -20.13 20.96 5.48
CA SER A 284 -20.24 20.53 6.87
C SER A 284 -18.90 20.59 7.59
N ALA A 285 -17.80 20.16 6.97
CA ALA A 285 -16.47 20.24 7.58
C ALA A 285 -16.03 21.68 7.79
N ALA A 286 -16.20 22.54 6.78
CA ALA A 286 -15.85 23.96 6.87
C ALA A 286 -16.65 24.66 7.99
N LYS A 287 -17.96 24.45 8.05
CA LYS A 287 -18.82 25.03 9.09
C LYS A 287 -18.46 24.55 10.49
N ILE A 288 -18.24 23.24 10.67
CA ILE A 288 -17.83 22.68 11.97
C ILE A 288 -16.47 23.24 12.39
N PHE A 289 -15.53 23.33 11.47
CA PHE A 289 -14.21 23.88 11.74
C PHE A 289 -14.29 25.36 12.14
N GLN A 290 -15.06 26.18 11.42
CA GLN A 290 -15.26 27.59 11.74
C GLN A 290 -15.85 27.75 13.15
N ASN A 291 -16.90 26.99 13.49
CA ASN A 291 -17.49 27.02 14.83
C ASN A 291 -16.47 26.68 15.93
N ILE A 292 -15.57 25.73 15.67
CA ILE A 292 -14.49 25.36 16.61
C ILE A 292 -13.47 26.49 16.75
N LEU A 293 -13.05 27.12 15.64
CA LEU A 293 -12.15 28.28 15.67
C LEU A 293 -12.76 29.46 16.42
N ASP A 294 -14.02 29.78 16.17
CA ASP A 294 -14.70 30.92 16.80
C ASP A 294 -14.76 30.75 18.32
N THR A 295 -15.03 29.52 18.75
CA THR A 295 -15.16 29.15 20.17
C THR A 295 -13.80 29.04 20.87
N LEU A 296 -12.83 28.35 20.26
CA LEU A 296 -11.60 27.93 20.94
C LEU A 296 -10.32 28.60 20.43
N GLY A 297 -10.30 29.07 19.18
CA GLY A 297 -9.10 29.58 18.52
C GLY A 297 -8.65 30.93 19.06
N GLY A 298 -7.33 31.10 19.22
CA GLY A 298 -6.72 32.42 19.40
C GLY A 298 -6.69 33.23 18.10
N GLU A 299 -6.13 34.43 18.15
CA GLU A 299 -6.13 35.36 17.01
C GLU A 299 -5.34 34.80 15.83
N THR A 300 -4.14 34.28 16.08
CA THR A 300 -3.30 33.74 15.00
C THR A 300 -3.79 32.38 14.49
N GLU A 301 -4.43 31.56 15.34
CA GLU A 301 -5.11 30.33 14.93
C GLU A 301 -6.31 30.61 14.04
N LYS A 302 -7.08 31.67 14.31
CA LYS A 302 -8.18 32.11 13.46
C LYS A 302 -7.67 32.57 12.09
N GLU A 303 -6.64 33.41 12.07
CA GLU A 303 -6.02 33.87 10.82
C GLU A 303 -5.52 32.69 9.96
N ARG A 304 -4.76 31.75 10.56
CA ARG A 304 -4.32 30.53 9.86
C ARG A 304 -5.49 29.66 9.41
N GLY A 305 -6.54 29.60 10.21
CA GLY A 305 -7.79 28.90 9.92
C GLY A 305 -8.51 29.44 8.67
N GLU A 306 -8.63 30.75 8.56
CA GLU A 306 -9.18 31.40 7.37
C GLU A 306 -8.30 31.17 6.14
N ASN A 307 -6.98 31.24 6.31
CA ASN A 307 -6.04 31.02 5.22
C ASN A 307 -6.11 29.61 4.64
N ILE A 308 -6.19 28.56 5.48
CA ILE A 308 -6.34 27.19 4.96
C ILE A 308 -7.71 26.96 4.29
N LEU A 309 -8.78 27.60 4.79
CA LEU A 309 -10.09 27.53 4.13
C LEU A 309 -10.08 28.21 2.77
N LYS A 310 -9.39 29.35 2.61
CA LYS A 310 -9.22 30.05 1.32
C LYS A 310 -8.47 29.21 0.28
N GLN A 311 -7.55 28.34 0.73
CA GLN A 311 -6.85 27.39 -0.15
C GLN A 311 -7.72 26.21 -0.58
N CYS A 312 -8.84 25.97 0.10
CA CYS A 312 -9.74 24.85 -0.20
C CYS A 312 -10.86 25.29 -1.16
N THR A 313 -11.19 24.41 -2.11
CA THR A 313 -12.46 24.48 -2.83
C THR A 313 -13.56 23.91 -1.95
N ILE A 314 -14.47 24.78 -1.48
CA ILE A 314 -15.62 24.34 -0.67
C ILE A 314 -16.70 23.75 -1.57
N VAL A 315 -17.17 22.55 -1.24
CA VAL A 315 -18.18 21.81 -2.04
C VAL A 315 -19.38 21.41 -1.19
N GLU A 316 -20.52 21.16 -1.85
CA GLU A 316 -21.70 20.58 -1.19
C GLU A 316 -21.39 19.22 -0.56
N ASP A 317 -22.05 18.93 0.55
CA ASP A 317 -21.94 17.65 1.22
C ASP A 317 -22.57 16.54 0.36
N ARG A 318 -21.84 15.43 0.18
CA ARG A 318 -22.32 14.21 -0.47
C ARG A 318 -22.13 13.03 0.48
N PRO A 319 -23.04 12.81 1.44
CA PRO A 319 -22.91 11.72 2.39
C PRO A 319 -22.93 10.35 1.69
N THR A 320 -22.31 9.35 2.32
CA THR A 320 -22.28 7.97 1.84
C THR A 320 -23.30 7.12 2.57
N ASP A 321 -24.07 6.35 1.82
CA ASP A 321 -25.08 5.41 2.34
C ASP A 321 -24.48 4.00 2.58
N LYS A 322 -23.18 3.83 2.28
CA LYS A 322 -22.47 2.55 2.39
C LYS A 322 -22.26 2.09 3.84
N LEU A 323 -22.41 3.00 4.81
CA LEU A 323 -22.18 2.72 6.22
C LEU A 323 -23.46 2.82 7.04
N LYS A 324 -23.66 1.85 7.94
CA LYS A 324 -24.73 1.95 8.94
C LYS A 324 -24.27 2.84 10.10
N ILE A 325 -25.09 3.81 10.46
CA ILE A 325 -24.86 4.69 11.61
C ILE A 325 -24.92 3.85 12.90
N LEU A 326 -23.74 3.52 13.45
CA LEU A 326 -23.60 2.75 14.69
C LEU A 326 -22.39 3.28 15.50
N GLY A 327 -22.57 3.45 16.81
CA GLY A 327 -21.50 3.78 17.76
C GLY A 327 -20.72 5.06 17.41
N LYS A 328 -19.46 4.91 16.96
CA LYS A 328 -18.54 6.03 16.65
C LYS A 328 -18.76 6.64 15.25
N ILE A 329 -19.65 6.07 14.44
CA ILE A 329 -20.03 6.60 13.12
C ILE A 329 -21.10 7.67 13.34
N LYS A 330 -20.72 8.93 13.16
CA LYS A 330 -21.61 10.10 13.24
C LYS A 330 -21.97 10.58 11.83
N GLU A 331 -23.16 11.15 11.66
CA GLU A 331 -23.63 11.72 10.37
C GLU A 331 -22.60 12.67 9.73
N ARG A 332 -21.98 13.54 10.54
CA ARG A 332 -20.92 14.44 10.06
C ARG A 332 -19.74 13.72 9.41
N SER A 333 -19.39 12.53 9.91
CA SER A 333 -18.31 11.75 9.30
C SER A 333 -18.77 11.17 7.96
N LEU A 334 -20.03 10.72 7.85
CA LEU A 334 -20.58 10.24 6.59
C LEU A 334 -20.54 11.32 5.50
N ALA A 335 -20.89 12.56 5.84
CA ALA A 335 -20.76 13.69 4.92
C ALA A 335 -19.30 13.90 4.45
N ILE A 336 -18.34 13.95 5.38
CA ILE A 336 -16.92 14.21 5.05
C ILE A 336 -16.35 13.09 4.18
N PHE A 337 -16.47 11.84 4.61
CA PHE A 337 -15.87 10.71 3.91
C PHE A 337 -16.62 10.36 2.63
N GLY A 338 -17.95 10.50 2.62
CA GLY A 338 -18.75 10.34 1.40
C GLY A 338 -18.41 11.40 0.34
N THR A 339 -18.20 12.65 0.75
CA THR A 339 -17.79 13.72 -0.17
C THR A 339 -16.42 13.41 -0.77
N GLY A 340 -15.48 12.92 0.04
CA GLY A 340 -14.19 12.44 -0.44
C GLY A 340 -14.31 11.33 -1.48
N GLU A 341 -15.12 10.30 -1.23
CA GLU A 341 -15.40 9.25 -2.22
C GLU A 341 -16.02 9.79 -3.51
N SER A 342 -17.04 10.65 -3.40
CA SER A 342 -17.74 11.20 -4.57
C SER A 342 -16.82 12.04 -5.45
N LEU A 343 -15.84 12.73 -4.86
CA LEU A 343 -14.84 13.51 -5.58
C LEU A 343 -13.65 12.67 -6.09
N GLN A 344 -13.57 11.40 -5.69
CA GLN A 344 -12.36 10.58 -5.81
C GLN A 344 -11.13 11.28 -5.20
N ALA A 345 -11.34 11.89 -4.03
CA ALA A 345 -10.34 12.63 -3.28
C ALA A 345 -9.92 11.86 -2.02
N VAL A 346 -8.62 11.76 -1.78
CA VAL A 346 -8.09 11.11 -0.58
C VAL A 346 -8.47 11.97 0.63
N THR A 347 -9.22 11.39 1.57
CA THR A 347 -9.65 12.14 2.76
C THR A 347 -8.51 12.20 3.78
N VAL A 348 -8.05 13.40 4.07
CA VAL A 348 -7.00 13.67 5.06
C VAL A 348 -7.68 13.88 6.41
N THR A 349 -7.25 13.15 7.45
CA THR A 349 -7.91 13.19 8.76
C THR A 349 -7.04 12.63 9.88
N ALA A 350 -7.32 13.04 11.13
CA ALA A 350 -6.85 12.36 12.34
C ALA A 350 -7.96 11.54 13.03
N ASN A 351 -9.10 11.27 12.38
CA ASN A 351 -10.18 10.48 12.97
C ASN A 351 -9.96 8.97 12.79
N HIS A 352 -8.94 8.43 13.48
CA HIS A 352 -8.57 7.00 13.45
C HIS A 352 -9.73 6.09 13.84
N ALA A 353 -10.53 6.52 14.83
CA ALA A 353 -11.63 5.71 15.36
C ALA A 353 -12.74 5.48 14.32
N PHE A 354 -13.07 6.49 13.50
CA PHE A 354 -14.05 6.34 12.44
C PHE A 354 -13.59 5.34 11.37
N ILE A 355 -12.33 5.45 10.91
CA ILE A 355 -11.81 4.53 9.88
C ILE A 355 -11.83 3.09 10.38
N ARG A 356 -11.43 2.87 11.63
CA ARG A 356 -11.47 1.53 12.24
C ARG A 356 -12.91 0.98 12.29
N SER A 357 -13.89 1.81 12.65
CA SER A 357 -15.30 1.43 12.63
C SER A 357 -15.83 1.14 11.22
N ALA A 358 -15.42 1.89 10.20
CA ALA A 358 -15.79 1.66 8.82
C ALA A 358 -15.23 0.33 8.28
N MET A 359 -13.96 0.04 8.58
CA MET A 359 -13.32 -1.22 8.19
C MET A 359 -13.99 -2.43 8.83
N ASN A 360 -14.43 -2.32 10.08
CA ASN A 360 -15.21 -3.37 10.74
C ASN A 360 -16.57 -3.64 10.06
N GLN A 361 -17.10 -2.68 9.29
CA GLN A 361 -18.27 -2.87 8.44
C GLN A 361 -17.92 -3.31 7.01
N GLY A 362 -16.65 -3.60 6.73
CA GLY A 362 -16.16 -4.03 5.42
C GLY A 362 -15.91 -2.89 4.42
N ILE A 363 -15.98 -1.62 4.86
CA ILE A 363 -15.78 -0.46 4.00
C ILE A 363 -14.36 0.11 4.17
N ASN A 364 -13.62 0.20 3.06
CA ASN A 364 -12.28 0.76 3.02
C ASN A 364 -12.29 2.12 2.29
N PHE A 365 -12.14 3.20 3.05
CA PHE A 365 -12.00 4.54 2.47
C PHE A 365 -10.56 4.82 2.03
N SER A 366 -10.40 5.58 0.96
CA SER A 366 -9.09 6.15 0.58
C SER A 366 -8.77 7.34 1.47
N VAL A 367 -7.89 7.14 2.44
CA VAL A 367 -7.59 8.15 3.47
C VAL A 367 -6.10 8.36 3.67
N PHE A 368 -5.71 9.52 4.19
CA PHE A 368 -4.39 9.74 4.77
C PHE A 368 -4.55 10.10 6.24
N LEU A 369 -3.94 9.30 7.13
CA LEU A 369 -4.05 9.49 8.57
C LEU A 369 -2.84 10.25 9.13
N HIS A 370 -3.12 11.37 9.80
CA HIS A 370 -2.13 12.09 10.61
C HIS A 370 -2.45 11.99 12.11
N GLU A 371 -1.52 12.41 12.96
CA GLU A 371 -1.80 12.53 14.40
C GLU A 371 -2.65 13.77 14.68
N ALA A 372 -3.56 13.66 15.64
CA ALA A 372 -4.38 14.79 16.04
C ALA A 372 -3.56 15.84 16.79
N ARG A 373 -3.86 17.12 16.55
CA ARG A 373 -3.36 18.27 17.31
C ARG A 373 -4.55 19.16 17.66
N ALA A 374 -4.46 19.84 18.80
CA ALA A 374 -5.53 20.69 19.32
C ALA A 374 -5.22 22.17 19.06
N LEU A 375 -6.24 23.03 19.02
CA LEU A 375 -6.05 24.47 19.15
C LEU A 375 -5.61 24.78 20.58
N THR A 376 -4.54 25.55 20.75
CA THR A 376 -3.90 25.77 22.05
C THR A 376 -3.50 27.20 22.34
N GLU A 377 -3.59 28.14 21.40
CA GLU A 377 -3.09 29.52 21.57
C GLU A 377 -3.61 30.18 22.86
N ARG A 378 -4.93 30.16 23.10
CA ARG A 378 -5.55 30.71 24.32
C ARG A 378 -5.20 29.98 25.62
N LYS A 379 -4.51 28.85 25.54
CA LYS A 379 -4.17 27.98 26.68
C LYS A 379 -2.67 27.95 26.95
N GLN A 380 -1.87 28.68 26.17
CA GLN A 380 -0.44 28.83 26.39
C GLN A 380 -0.19 29.60 27.68
N LEU A 381 0.70 29.08 28.52
CA LEU A 381 1.20 29.82 29.68
C LEU A 381 2.35 30.75 29.24
N PRO A 382 2.52 31.91 29.89
CA PRO A 382 3.69 32.76 29.66
C PRO A 382 4.98 31.96 29.82
N ILE A 383 5.96 32.25 28.96
CA ILE A 383 7.30 31.65 28.99
C ILE A 383 8.09 32.20 30.17
#